data_AF-J7INW6-F1
#
_entry.id   AF-J7INW6-F1
#
_cell.length_a   1.000
_cell.length_b   1.000
_cell.length_c   1.000
_cell.angle_alpha   90.00
_cell.angle_beta   90.00
_cell.angle_gamma   90.00
#
_symmetry.space_group_name_H-M   'P 1'
#
loop_
_entity.id
_entity.type
_entity.pdbx_description
1 polymer ?
#
loop_
_entity_poly.entity_id
_entity_poly.type
_entity_poly.pdbx_seq_one_letter_code
_entity_poly.pdbx_strand_id
1 'polypeptide(L)'
;MKYFTKEWYQTCQKTSFHLSLEEDKQAETFSEEYFHQLYDQKLKEWLSFMEQMPPELIEESMSEAEILSQQVFYATDHEEVENFHNIFMDNQERIQKTLPEAILKIIADIRVFVLDKASSEVIAAVTQYCEDNMRSVKRAIEQYQKHLKNVSNSFQRNILEKHNFHDCKVTGIKRTEDSLLILLDSGGFTEIKEVLFEIYKIIKQDSLLENSWWLYDEIYDVDGRYEWHVLLQDENLELADFIISAENITFSH
;
A
#
# COMPACT_ATOMS: atom_id res chain seq x y z
N MET A 1 2.67 -17.96 -15.20
CA MET A 1 3.37 -17.83 -13.90
C MET A 1 3.05 -16.45 -13.40
N LYS A 2 2.46 -16.31 -12.22
CA LYS A 2 2.07 -15.01 -11.64
C LYS A 2 3.27 -14.36 -10.94
N TYR A 3 3.53 -13.08 -11.18
CA TYR A 3 4.66 -12.32 -10.61
C TYR A 3 4.24 -11.43 -9.43
N PHE A 4 3.16 -10.66 -9.58
CA PHE A 4 2.55 -9.75 -8.61
C PHE A 4 1.60 -10.52 -7.68
N THR A 5 2.21 -11.35 -6.84
CA THR A 5 1.52 -12.17 -5.82
C THR A 5 1.25 -11.37 -4.55
N LYS A 6 0.43 -11.93 -3.65
CA LYS A 6 0.20 -11.34 -2.31
C LYS A 6 1.51 -11.23 -1.54
N GLU A 7 2.36 -12.25 -1.61
CA GLU A 7 3.67 -12.29 -0.97
C GLU A 7 4.63 -11.25 -1.56
N TRP A 8 4.57 -11.05 -2.88
CA TRP A 8 5.34 -9.98 -3.54
C TRP A 8 4.90 -8.60 -3.04
N TYR A 9 3.60 -8.33 -2.99
CA TYR A 9 3.09 -7.04 -2.48
C TYR A 9 3.44 -6.83 -1.01
N GLN A 10 3.30 -7.86 -0.18
CA GLN A 10 3.76 -7.82 1.21
C GLN A 10 5.26 -7.53 1.31
N THR A 11 6.08 -7.98 0.35
CA THR A 11 7.51 -7.66 0.30
C THR A 11 7.75 -6.20 -0.10
N CYS A 12 6.93 -5.62 -0.98
CA CYS A 12 6.97 -4.19 -1.32
C CYS A 12 6.79 -3.30 -0.08
N GLN A 13 5.94 -3.71 0.86
CA GLN A 13 5.70 -2.98 2.12
C GLN A 13 6.91 -2.99 3.08
N LYS A 14 8.01 -3.69 2.73
CA LYS A 14 9.16 -3.95 3.61
C LYS A 14 10.47 -3.40 3.03
N THR A 15 10.40 -2.41 2.15
CA THR A 15 11.56 -1.89 1.43
C THR A 15 12.08 -0.54 1.93
N SER A 16 11.44 0.06 2.92
CA SER A 16 11.67 1.47 3.28
C SER A 16 11.82 1.75 4.77
N PHE A 17 11.85 0.74 5.65
CA PHE A 17 11.90 0.96 7.10
C PHE A 17 13.17 1.68 7.59
N HIS A 18 14.22 1.70 6.79
CA HIS A 18 15.46 2.42 7.12
C HIS A 18 15.42 3.92 6.77
N LEU A 19 14.44 4.37 5.97
CA LEU A 19 14.46 5.73 5.40
C LEU A 19 14.22 6.82 6.44
N SER A 20 13.44 6.54 7.48
CA SER A 20 13.17 7.50 8.56
C SER A 20 14.16 7.39 9.71
N LEU A 21 14.96 6.32 9.79
CA LEU A 21 15.83 6.09 10.94
C LEU A 21 16.98 7.07 11.01
N GLU A 22 17.17 7.64 12.19
CA GLU A 22 18.28 8.50 12.54
C GLU A 22 19.17 7.81 13.58
N GLU A 23 20.49 7.90 13.37
CA GLU A 23 21.47 7.34 14.29
C GLU A 23 21.44 8.07 15.64
N ASP A 24 21.26 7.33 16.73
CA ASP A 24 21.37 7.85 18.10
C ASP A 24 22.09 6.83 19.00
N LYS A 25 23.16 7.28 19.66
CA LYS A 25 23.92 6.44 20.59
C LYS A 25 23.10 6.01 21.81
N GLN A 26 22.13 6.81 22.24
CA GLN A 26 21.26 6.43 23.36
C GLN A 26 20.34 5.26 23.00
N ALA A 27 20.11 5.01 21.71
CA ALA A 27 19.36 3.84 21.23
C ALA A 27 20.15 2.52 21.25
N GLU A 28 21.44 2.54 21.64
CA GLU A 28 22.25 1.32 21.83
C GLU A 28 21.89 0.57 23.12
N THR A 29 21.19 1.22 24.05
CA THR A 29 20.83 0.63 25.35
C THR A 29 19.39 0.96 25.73
N PHE A 30 18.75 0.06 26.47
CA PHE A 30 17.43 0.31 27.02
C PHE A 30 17.48 1.39 28.12
N SER A 31 16.61 2.40 28.02
CA SER A 31 16.49 3.48 29.01
C SER A 31 15.08 4.05 29.03
N GLU A 32 14.35 3.87 30.14
CA GLU A 32 13.01 4.46 30.33
C GLU A 32 13.06 5.99 30.32
N GLU A 33 14.09 6.59 30.92
CA GLU A 33 14.24 8.04 30.95
C GLU A 33 14.39 8.61 29.54
N TYR A 34 15.25 7.98 28.73
CA TYR A 34 15.45 8.42 27.35
C TYR A 34 14.19 8.19 26.49
N PHE A 35 13.53 7.05 26.64
CA PHE A 35 12.26 6.79 25.95
C PHE A 35 11.21 7.88 26.26
N HIS A 36 10.99 8.21 27.54
CA HIS A 36 10.01 9.23 27.91
C HIS A 36 10.36 10.62 27.35
N GLN A 37 11.65 11.01 27.41
CA GLN A 37 12.11 12.27 26.83
C GLN A 37 11.87 12.33 25.30
N LEU A 38 12.22 11.25 24.60
CA LEU A 38 12.05 11.16 23.14
C LEU A 38 10.57 11.14 22.75
N TYR A 39 9.75 10.40 23.48
CA TYR A 39 8.30 10.35 23.26
C TYR A 39 7.66 11.73 23.42
N ASP A 40 7.96 12.44 24.51
CA ASP A 40 7.45 13.79 24.75
C ASP A 40 7.93 14.79 23.70
N GLN A 41 9.17 14.64 23.22
CA GLN A 41 9.69 15.44 22.11
C GLN A 41 8.90 15.18 20.83
N LYS A 42 8.73 13.91 20.45
CA LYS A 42 8.04 13.51 19.21
C LYS A 42 6.56 13.88 19.23
N LEU A 43 5.91 13.79 20.38
CA LEU A 43 4.55 14.26 20.57
C LEU A 43 4.43 15.78 20.36
N LYS A 44 5.38 16.57 20.88
CA LYS A 44 5.40 18.03 20.65
C LYS A 44 5.64 18.38 19.18
N GLU A 45 6.54 17.65 18.51
CA GLU A 45 6.78 17.78 17.07
C GLU A 45 5.50 17.49 16.27
N TRP A 46 4.79 16.40 16.61
CA TRP A 46 3.49 16.04 16.02
C TRP A 46 2.45 17.15 16.19
N LEU A 47 2.21 17.58 17.43
CA LEU A 47 1.21 18.61 17.72
C LEU A 47 1.51 19.93 17.00
N SER A 48 2.78 20.32 16.95
CA SER A 48 3.21 21.52 16.22
C SER A 48 3.04 21.39 14.71
N PHE A 49 3.25 20.19 14.15
CA PHE A 49 2.99 19.91 12.75
C PHE A 49 1.48 20.01 12.44
N MET A 50 0.64 19.40 13.27
CA MET A 50 -0.82 19.44 13.11
C MET A 50 -1.39 20.85 13.24
N GLU A 51 -0.88 21.68 14.16
CA GLU A 51 -1.28 23.10 14.30
C GLU A 51 -0.97 23.93 13.04
N GLN A 52 0.08 23.56 12.30
CA GLN A 52 0.53 24.26 11.11
C GLN A 52 -0.13 23.75 9.82
N MET A 53 -0.93 22.69 9.88
CA MET A 53 -1.62 22.18 8.69
C MET A 53 -2.74 23.14 8.27
N PRO A 54 -2.75 23.62 7.00
CA PRO A 54 -3.82 24.48 6.52
C PRO A 54 -5.16 23.71 6.54
N PRO A 55 -6.29 24.36 6.92
CA PRO A 55 -7.60 23.72 7.01
C PRO A 55 -8.02 23.00 5.73
N GLU A 56 -7.60 23.50 4.56
CA GLU A 56 -7.93 22.92 3.26
C GLU A 56 -7.34 21.52 3.03
N LEU A 57 -6.22 21.16 3.69
CA LEU A 57 -5.63 19.81 3.65
C LEU A 57 -6.26 18.85 4.67
N ILE A 58 -7.02 19.38 5.62
CA ILE A 58 -7.80 18.60 6.59
C ILE A 58 -9.15 18.22 5.95
N GLU A 59 -9.78 19.17 5.23
CA GLU A 59 -11.08 18.99 4.55
C GLU A 59 -11.09 17.92 3.44
N GLU A 60 -10.01 17.73 2.67
CA GLU A 60 -9.97 16.74 1.58
C GLU A 60 -9.97 15.27 2.06
N SER A 61 -9.80 15.03 3.36
CA SER A 61 -9.77 13.69 3.97
C SER A 61 -10.97 13.37 4.86
N MET A 62 -11.90 14.32 5.04
CA MET A 62 -12.94 14.25 6.08
C MET A 62 -14.32 14.60 5.51
N SER A 63 -15.36 13.95 6.02
CA SER A 63 -16.76 14.18 5.68
C SER A 63 -17.29 15.51 6.26
N GLU A 64 -18.32 16.10 5.65
CA GLU A 64 -18.96 17.34 6.14
C GLU A 64 -19.41 17.27 7.61
N ALA A 65 -19.73 16.07 8.12
CA ALA A 65 -20.08 15.86 9.52
C ALA A 65 -18.87 15.98 10.46
N GLU A 66 -17.71 15.53 10.00
CA GLU A 66 -16.44 15.63 10.73
C GLU A 66 -15.94 17.08 10.73
N ILE A 67 -16.10 17.80 9.61
CA ILE A 67 -15.81 19.24 9.50
C ILE A 67 -16.66 20.06 10.50
N LEU A 68 -17.94 19.71 10.66
CA LEU A 68 -18.84 20.40 11.60
C LEU A 68 -18.51 20.10 13.06
N SER A 69 -18.04 18.88 13.35
CA SER A 69 -17.48 18.54 14.66
C SER A 69 -16.17 19.28 14.92
N GLN A 70 -15.40 19.55 13.86
CA GLN A 70 -14.13 20.26 13.91
C GLN A 70 -14.24 21.78 14.06
N GLN A 71 -15.35 22.39 13.65
CA GLN A 71 -15.58 23.82 13.95
C GLN A 71 -15.76 24.10 15.45
N VAL A 72 -15.89 23.06 16.29
CA VAL A 72 -15.85 23.11 17.76
C VAL A 72 -14.46 22.69 18.32
N PHE A 73 -13.53 22.24 17.47
CA PHE A 73 -12.34 21.42 17.79
C PHE A 73 -11.01 22.17 17.92
N TYR A 74 -10.95 23.48 17.72
CA TYR A 74 -9.77 24.29 18.08
C TYR A 74 -9.54 24.40 19.61
N ALA A 75 -9.97 23.39 20.36
CA ALA A 75 -9.84 23.28 21.80
C ALA A 75 -9.92 21.83 22.26
N THR A 76 -8.94 20.98 21.92
CA THR A 76 -8.36 20.01 22.88
C THR A 76 -7.20 19.23 22.28
N ASP A 77 -5.99 19.41 22.82
CA ASP A 77 -4.80 18.59 22.58
C ASP A 77 -5.03 17.06 22.75
N HIS A 78 -6.15 16.65 23.35
CA HIS A 78 -6.41 15.27 23.76
C HIS A 78 -6.56 14.29 22.58
N GLU A 79 -7.28 14.65 21.52
CA GLU A 79 -7.53 13.73 20.40
C GLU A 79 -6.26 13.51 19.57
N GLU A 80 -5.48 14.56 19.32
CA GLU A 80 -4.20 14.43 18.61
C GLU A 80 -3.14 13.68 19.43
N VAL A 81 -3.18 13.80 20.76
CA VAL A 81 -2.35 12.98 21.65
C VAL A 81 -2.75 11.50 21.56
N GLU A 82 -4.05 11.20 21.51
CA GLU A 82 -4.54 9.82 21.32
C GLU A 82 -4.18 9.28 19.93
N ASN A 83 -4.33 10.09 18.87
CA ASN A 83 -3.95 9.73 17.50
C ASN A 83 -2.44 9.40 17.41
N PHE A 84 -1.59 10.27 17.95
CA PHE A 84 -0.15 10.02 18.02
C PHE A 84 0.15 8.71 18.77
N HIS A 85 -0.51 8.48 19.91
CA HIS A 85 -0.31 7.27 20.70
C HIS A 85 -0.74 6.00 19.93
N ASN A 86 -1.88 6.04 19.25
CA ASN A 86 -2.37 4.92 18.45
C ASN A 86 -1.40 4.60 17.30
N ILE A 87 -0.94 5.61 16.55
CA ILE A 87 0.06 5.45 15.49
C ILE A 87 1.36 4.85 16.05
N PHE A 88 1.81 5.30 17.21
CA PHE A 88 2.98 4.76 17.90
C PHE A 88 2.80 3.28 18.26
N MET A 89 1.64 2.89 18.78
CA MET A 89 1.33 1.49 19.11
C MET A 89 1.24 0.60 17.86
N ASP A 90 0.56 1.07 16.82
CA ASP A 90 0.41 0.36 15.54
C ASP A 90 1.78 0.16 14.87
N ASN A 91 2.65 1.17 14.91
CA ASN A 91 4.01 1.05 14.39
C ASN A 91 4.83 0.02 15.17
N GLN A 92 4.70 -0.06 16.49
CA GLN A 92 5.38 -1.11 17.26
C GLN A 92 4.92 -2.50 16.85
N GLU A 93 3.61 -2.73 16.80
CA GLU A 93 3.06 -4.03 16.42
C GLU A 93 3.47 -4.40 14.98
N ARG A 94 3.38 -3.45 14.05
CA ARG A 94 3.79 -3.62 12.66
C ARG A 94 5.26 -4.02 12.56
N ILE A 95 6.16 -3.31 13.23
CA ILE A 95 7.59 -3.61 13.18
C ILE A 95 7.88 -4.97 13.82
N GLN A 96 7.27 -5.31 14.95
CA GLN A 96 7.43 -6.61 15.62
C GLN A 96 6.98 -7.78 14.74
N LYS A 97 5.90 -7.63 13.98
CA LYS A 97 5.42 -8.65 13.04
C LYS A 97 6.26 -8.75 11.77
N THR A 98 6.95 -7.69 11.39
CA THR A 98 7.49 -7.55 10.03
C THR A 98 9.00 -7.66 9.93
N LEU A 99 9.75 -7.17 10.92
CA LEU A 99 11.20 -7.31 10.93
C LEU A 99 11.61 -8.75 11.25
N PRO A 100 12.69 -9.25 10.63
CA PRO A 100 13.27 -10.55 11.00
C PRO A 100 13.67 -10.58 12.49
N GLU A 101 13.50 -11.73 13.13
CA GLU A 101 13.86 -11.94 14.54
C GLU A 101 15.32 -11.56 14.84
N ALA A 102 16.23 -11.79 13.89
CA ALA A 102 17.64 -11.42 14.04
C ALA A 102 17.83 -9.90 14.16
N ILE A 103 17.03 -9.09 13.46
CA ILE A 103 17.06 -7.63 13.57
C ILE A 103 16.38 -7.19 14.86
N LEU A 104 15.23 -7.78 15.19
CA LEU A 104 14.53 -7.47 16.45
C LEU A 104 15.41 -7.68 17.69
N LYS A 105 16.29 -8.70 17.67
CA LYS A 105 17.21 -9.01 18.77
C LYS A 105 18.30 -7.98 19.00
N ILE A 106 18.67 -7.20 17.99
CA ILE A 106 19.72 -6.16 18.12
C ILE A 106 19.13 -4.77 18.41
N ILE A 107 17.80 -4.62 18.33
CA ILE A 107 17.12 -3.41 18.77
C ILE A 107 17.05 -3.42 20.30
N ALA A 108 17.72 -2.46 20.95
CA ALA A 108 17.75 -2.38 22.41
C ALA A 108 16.39 -1.99 23.01
N ASP A 109 15.66 -1.09 22.34
CA ASP A 109 14.30 -0.69 22.70
C ASP A 109 13.46 -0.42 21.45
N ILE A 110 12.43 -1.24 21.22
CA ILE A 110 11.55 -1.11 20.06
C ILE A 110 10.75 0.20 20.09
N ARG A 111 10.48 0.76 21.27
CA ARG A 111 9.75 2.02 21.43
C ARG A 111 10.56 3.20 20.90
N VAL A 112 11.87 3.18 21.12
CA VAL A 112 12.81 4.17 20.58
C VAL A 112 12.95 3.99 19.06
N PHE A 113 13.01 2.74 18.59
CA PHE A 113 13.07 2.42 17.16
C PHE A 113 11.89 2.99 16.37
N VAL A 114 10.66 2.83 16.86
CA VAL A 114 9.46 3.35 16.16
C VAL A 114 9.30 4.87 16.27
N LEU A 115 10.12 5.52 17.09
CA LEU A 115 10.28 6.98 17.15
C LEU A 115 11.46 7.46 16.28
N ASP A 116 11.82 6.64 15.30
CA ASP A 116 12.83 6.88 14.28
C ASP A 116 14.28 6.96 14.79
N LYS A 117 14.57 6.42 15.99
CA LYS A 117 15.93 6.41 16.56
C LYS A 117 16.51 5.00 16.65
N ALA A 118 17.73 4.81 16.17
CA ALA A 118 18.36 3.50 16.17
C ALA A 118 19.89 3.60 16.27
N SER A 119 20.54 2.52 16.73
CA SER A 119 22.00 2.43 16.66
C SER A 119 22.47 2.27 15.21
N SER A 120 23.74 2.59 14.95
CA SER A 120 24.36 2.40 13.63
C SER A 120 24.26 0.93 13.15
N GLU A 121 24.42 -0.03 14.08
CA GLU A 121 24.30 -1.47 13.79
C GLU A 121 22.87 -1.85 13.34
N VAL A 122 21.86 -1.35 14.05
CA VAL A 122 20.44 -1.58 13.70
C VAL A 122 20.12 -0.97 12.34
N ILE A 123 20.54 0.27 12.09
CA ILE A 123 20.29 0.95 10.80
C ILE A 123 20.92 0.16 9.65
N ALA A 124 22.16 -0.30 9.79
CA ALA A 124 22.82 -1.11 8.76
C ALA A 124 22.05 -2.41 8.48
N ALA A 125 21.60 -3.12 9.53
CA ALA A 125 20.86 -4.36 9.38
C ALA A 125 19.48 -4.16 8.71
N VAL A 126 18.74 -3.13 9.12
CA VAL A 126 17.43 -2.78 8.52
C VAL A 126 17.60 -2.32 7.08
N THR A 127 18.66 -1.56 6.78
CA THR A 127 19.00 -1.12 5.42
C THR A 127 19.23 -2.32 4.52
N GLN A 128 20.09 -3.26 4.95
CA GLN A 128 20.35 -4.49 4.17
C GLN A 128 19.07 -5.29 3.92
N TYR A 129 18.23 -5.48 4.95
CA TYR A 129 16.94 -6.15 4.81
C TYR A 129 16.03 -5.46 3.79
N CYS A 130 15.91 -4.13 3.87
CA CYS A 130 15.10 -3.34 2.95
C CYS A 130 15.61 -3.42 1.51
N GLU A 131 16.92 -3.32 1.31
CA GLU A 131 17.54 -3.43 -0.01
C GLU A 131 17.40 -4.83 -0.61
N ASP A 132 17.51 -5.88 0.20
CA ASP A 132 17.30 -7.27 -0.23
C ASP A 132 15.87 -7.47 -0.73
N ASN A 133 14.89 -6.97 0.03
CA ASN A 133 13.48 -6.97 -0.36
C ASN A 133 13.27 -6.18 -1.64
N MET A 134 13.84 -4.98 -1.76
CA MET A 134 13.75 -4.15 -2.95
C MET A 134 14.33 -4.85 -4.19
N ARG A 135 15.45 -5.58 -4.05
CA ARG A 135 16.01 -6.40 -5.14
C ARG A 135 15.05 -7.52 -5.56
N SER A 136 14.40 -8.17 -4.61
CA SER A 136 13.39 -9.20 -4.90
C SER A 136 12.20 -8.62 -5.65
N VAL A 137 11.70 -7.47 -5.20
CA VAL A 137 10.57 -6.74 -5.82
C VAL A 137 10.91 -6.34 -7.26
N LYS A 138 12.06 -5.68 -7.46
CA LYS A 138 12.52 -5.26 -8.80
C LYS A 138 12.69 -6.43 -9.75
N ARG A 139 13.23 -7.55 -9.27
CA ARG A 139 13.40 -8.75 -10.10
C ARG A 139 12.07 -9.29 -10.64
N ALA A 140 10.99 -9.28 -9.84
CA ALA A 140 9.68 -9.71 -10.31
C ALA A 140 9.12 -8.76 -11.39
N ILE A 141 9.24 -7.44 -11.16
CA ILE A 141 8.86 -6.40 -12.15
C ILE A 141 9.62 -6.61 -13.46
N GLU A 142 10.95 -6.78 -13.40
CA GLU A 142 11.79 -7.00 -14.58
C GLU A 142 11.44 -8.28 -15.33
N GLN A 143 11.12 -9.37 -14.61
CA GLN A 143 10.70 -10.63 -15.22
C GLN A 143 9.36 -10.49 -15.94
N TYR A 144 8.38 -9.81 -15.33
CA TYR A 144 7.11 -9.54 -15.97
C TYR A 144 7.27 -8.62 -17.19
N GLN A 145 8.03 -7.53 -17.07
CA GLN A 145 8.36 -6.66 -18.21
C GLN A 145 9.05 -7.43 -19.35
N LYS A 146 9.94 -8.36 -19.04
CA LYS A 146 10.58 -9.23 -20.04
C LYS A 146 9.58 -10.18 -20.68
N HIS A 147 8.63 -10.72 -19.91
CA HIS A 147 7.54 -11.53 -20.44
C HIS A 147 6.75 -10.73 -21.48
N LEU A 148 6.31 -9.51 -21.13
CA LEU A 148 5.54 -8.63 -22.02
C LEU A 148 6.27 -8.28 -23.32
N LYS A 149 7.58 -8.03 -23.27
CA LYS A 149 8.38 -7.74 -24.48
C LYS A 149 8.40 -8.90 -25.49
N ASN A 150 8.27 -10.13 -24.99
CA ASN A 150 8.28 -11.33 -25.83
C ASN A 150 6.89 -11.71 -26.35
N VAL A 151 5.83 -11.04 -25.86
CA VAL A 151 4.48 -11.20 -26.38
C VAL A 151 4.36 -10.49 -27.72
N SER A 152 4.02 -11.24 -28.78
CA SER A 152 3.82 -10.72 -30.13
C SER A 152 2.57 -9.85 -30.27
N ASN A 153 1.56 -10.03 -29.41
CA ASN A 153 0.28 -9.35 -29.43
C ASN A 153 0.42 -7.85 -29.07
N SER A 154 0.14 -6.97 -30.03
CA SER A 154 0.19 -5.51 -29.86
C SER A 154 -0.90 -4.97 -28.95
N PHE A 155 -2.00 -5.70 -28.76
CA PHE A 155 -3.09 -5.30 -27.88
C PHE A 155 -2.70 -5.37 -26.41
N GLN A 156 -2.06 -6.47 -25.98
CA GLN A 156 -1.57 -6.61 -24.59
C GLN A 156 -0.55 -5.53 -24.25
N ARG A 157 0.33 -5.18 -25.20
CA ARG A 157 1.24 -4.03 -25.07
C ARG A 157 0.48 -2.70 -24.94
N ASN A 158 -0.54 -2.47 -25.77
CA ASN A 158 -1.33 -1.24 -25.70
C ASN A 158 -2.10 -1.07 -24.38
N ILE A 159 -2.62 -2.14 -23.78
CA ILE A 159 -3.31 -2.03 -22.48
C ILE A 159 -2.31 -1.59 -21.41
N LEU A 160 -1.19 -2.30 -21.31
CA LEU A 160 -0.22 -2.13 -20.23
C LEU A 160 0.66 -0.87 -20.38
N GLU A 161 0.90 -0.42 -21.61
CA GLU A 161 1.69 0.80 -21.87
C GLU A 161 0.87 2.09 -21.69
N LYS A 162 -0.46 2.01 -21.76
CA LYS A 162 -1.33 3.21 -21.78
C LYS A 162 -2.20 3.37 -20.55
N HIS A 163 -2.41 2.30 -19.78
CA HIS A 163 -3.38 2.29 -18.69
C HIS A 163 -2.73 1.76 -17.42
N ASN A 164 -2.78 2.55 -16.36
CA ASN A 164 -2.28 2.20 -15.04
C ASN A 164 -3.44 2.29 -14.05
N PHE A 165 -4.03 1.14 -13.73
CA PHE A 165 -5.17 1.02 -12.82
C PHE A 165 -4.77 1.06 -11.34
N HIS A 166 -3.47 1.19 -11.03
CA HIS A 166 -2.97 1.23 -9.67
C HIS A 166 -3.69 2.33 -8.86
N ASP A 167 -4.19 1.93 -7.69
CA ASP A 167 -4.99 2.69 -6.73
C ASP A 167 -6.38 3.15 -7.19
N CYS A 168 -6.89 2.68 -8.34
CA CYS A 168 -8.30 2.87 -8.69
C CYS A 168 -9.20 2.01 -7.80
N LYS A 169 -10.27 2.59 -7.26
CA LYS A 169 -11.29 1.86 -6.50
C LYS A 169 -12.40 1.36 -7.42
N VAL A 170 -12.79 0.11 -7.24
CA VAL A 170 -13.99 -0.45 -7.90
C VAL A 170 -15.23 0.12 -7.22
N THR A 171 -15.99 0.93 -7.95
CA THR A 171 -17.19 1.62 -7.45
C THR A 171 -18.49 0.89 -7.78
N GLY A 172 -18.46 -0.07 -8.70
CA GLY A 172 -19.64 -0.87 -9.02
C GLY A 172 -19.38 -1.95 -10.05
N ILE A 173 -20.26 -2.95 -10.09
CA ILE A 173 -20.18 -4.06 -11.03
C ILE A 173 -21.53 -4.22 -11.74
N LYS A 174 -21.51 -4.40 -13.07
CA LYS A 174 -22.68 -4.88 -13.83
C LYS A 174 -22.34 -6.17 -14.53
N ARG A 175 -23.15 -7.20 -14.30
CA ARG A 175 -22.90 -8.56 -14.79
C ARG A 175 -24.06 -9.06 -15.63
N THR A 176 -23.73 -9.63 -16.78
CA THR A 176 -24.64 -10.44 -17.61
C THR A 176 -24.05 -11.84 -17.79
N GLU A 177 -24.72 -12.68 -18.57
CA GLU A 177 -24.23 -14.01 -18.94
C GLU A 177 -22.87 -13.91 -19.66
N ASP A 178 -22.78 -13.01 -20.65
CA ASP A 178 -21.60 -12.90 -21.52
C ASP A 178 -20.74 -11.67 -21.23
N SER A 179 -21.13 -10.76 -20.33
CA SER A 179 -20.34 -9.56 -20.05
C SER A 179 -20.19 -9.24 -18.57
N LEU A 180 -19.02 -8.68 -18.23
CA LEU A 180 -18.72 -8.12 -16.92
C LEU A 180 -18.19 -6.70 -17.10
N LEU A 181 -18.92 -5.72 -16.60
CA LEU A 181 -18.50 -4.33 -16.54
C LEU A 181 -18.07 -4.00 -15.11
N ILE A 182 -16.84 -3.51 -14.96
CA ILE A 182 -16.28 -2.97 -13.73
C ILE A 182 -16.25 -1.46 -13.86
N LEU A 183 -16.85 -0.76 -12.90
CA LEU A 183 -16.81 0.70 -12.77
C LEU A 183 -15.69 1.06 -11.79
N LEU A 184 -14.89 2.05 -12.16
CA LEU A 184 -13.76 2.55 -11.38
C LEU A 184 -14.02 4.01 -10.99
N ASP A 185 -13.49 4.42 -9.84
CA ASP A 185 -13.27 5.85 -9.61
C ASP A 185 -12.11 6.36 -10.49
N SER A 186 -12.08 7.65 -10.77
CA SER A 186 -10.94 8.29 -11.43
C SER A 186 -9.77 8.54 -10.47
N GLY A 187 -9.67 7.78 -9.37
CA GLY A 187 -8.85 8.07 -8.20
C GLY A 187 -7.41 7.55 -8.25
N GLY A 188 -6.95 7.04 -9.40
CA GLY A 188 -5.62 6.44 -9.58
C GLY A 188 -4.79 7.07 -10.69
N PHE A 189 -3.85 6.30 -11.25
CA PHE A 189 -2.97 6.74 -12.35
C PHE A 189 -3.61 6.59 -13.75
N THR A 190 -4.95 6.60 -13.84
CA THR A 190 -5.70 6.47 -15.10
C THR A 190 -7.00 7.28 -15.12
N GLU A 191 -7.39 7.71 -16.32
CA GLU A 191 -8.67 8.36 -16.62
C GLU A 191 -9.78 7.34 -17.00
N ILE A 192 -9.47 6.05 -17.02
CA ILE A 192 -10.45 5.00 -17.34
C ILE A 192 -11.42 4.85 -16.17
N LYS A 193 -12.71 4.91 -16.47
CA LYS A 193 -13.80 4.71 -15.51
C LYS A 193 -14.51 3.39 -15.68
N GLU A 194 -14.34 2.72 -16.81
CA GLU A 194 -15.04 1.48 -17.10
C GLU A 194 -14.13 0.46 -17.77
N VAL A 195 -14.18 -0.78 -17.27
CA VAL A 195 -13.53 -1.94 -17.87
C VAL A 195 -14.59 -2.98 -18.19
N LEU A 196 -14.79 -3.27 -19.47
CA LEU A 196 -15.73 -4.28 -19.94
C LEU A 196 -14.99 -5.51 -20.43
N PHE A 197 -15.36 -6.67 -19.88
CA PHE A 197 -14.93 -7.99 -20.31
C PHE A 197 -16.07 -8.67 -21.06
N GLU A 198 -15.83 -9.11 -22.29
CA GLU A 198 -16.82 -9.80 -23.12
C GLU A 198 -16.47 -11.28 -23.30
N ILE A 199 -17.52 -12.09 -23.32
CA ILE A 199 -17.50 -13.55 -23.36
C ILE A 199 -16.53 -14.05 -22.30
N TYR A 200 -16.79 -13.72 -21.04
CA TYR A 200 -15.82 -13.90 -19.96
C TYR A 200 -16.03 -15.20 -19.16
N LYS A 201 -14.99 -15.58 -18.42
CA LYS A 201 -15.00 -16.64 -17.42
C LYS A 201 -14.17 -16.19 -16.22
N ILE A 202 -14.79 -16.12 -15.05
CA ILE A 202 -14.05 -15.92 -13.79
C ILE A 202 -13.33 -17.22 -13.45
N ILE A 203 -12.00 -17.14 -13.36
CA ILE A 203 -11.12 -18.26 -13.01
C ILE A 203 -10.93 -18.30 -11.49
N LYS A 204 -10.74 -17.12 -10.87
CA LYS A 204 -10.54 -16.98 -9.43
C LYS A 204 -11.14 -15.67 -8.95
N GLN A 205 -11.73 -15.68 -7.76
CA GLN A 205 -12.21 -14.49 -7.07
C GLN A 205 -12.18 -14.77 -5.57
N ASP A 206 -11.20 -14.22 -4.87
CA ASP A 206 -11.03 -14.45 -3.42
C ASP A 206 -12.01 -13.63 -2.56
N SER A 207 -12.46 -12.46 -3.07
CA SER A 207 -13.33 -11.53 -2.33
C SER A 207 -14.36 -10.85 -3.25
N LEU A 208 -15.21 -10.00 -2.67
CA LEU A 208 -16.03 -9.07 -3.44
C LEU A 208 -15.13 -8.05 -4.14
N LEU A 209 -15.47 -7.68 -5.38
CA LEU A 209 -14.68 -6.67 -6.10
C LEU A 209 -15.10 -5.24 -5.73
N GLU A 210 -16.38 -5.01 -5.41
CA GLU A 210 -16.85 -3.68 -5.02
C GLU A 210 -16.13 -3.19 -3.76
N ASN A 211 -15.80 -1.91 -3.77
CA ASN A 211 -15.02 -1.22 -2.73
C ASN A 211 -13.56 -1.68 -2.57
N SER A 212 -13.05 -2.52 -3.47
CA SER A 212 -11.63 -2.88 -3.49
C SER A 212 -10.80 -1.92 -4.36
N TRP A 213 -9.56 -1.67 -3.95
CA TRP A 213 -8.54 -0.99 -4.72
C TRP A 213 -7.80 -1.96 -5.62
N TRP A 214 -7.63 -1.55 -6.87
CA TRP A 214 -6.81 -2.24 -7.85
C TRP A 214 -5.35 -1.90 -7.61
N LEU A 215 -4.57 -2.86 -7.12
CA LEU A 215 -3.17 -2.63 -6.80
C LEU A 215 -2.28 -2.91 -8.00
N TYR A 216 -2.28 -4.15 -8.47
CA TYR A 216 -1.39 -4.59 -9.55
C TYR A 216 -2.11 -5.57 -10.45
N ASP A 217 -1.68 -5.61 -11.70
CA ASP A 217 -2.24 -6.55 -12.65
C ASP A 217 -1.25 -7.10 -13.67
N GLU A 218 -1.63 -8.26 -14.20
CA GLU A 218 -0.89 -8.99 -15.22
C GLU A 218 -1.83 -9.51 -16.29
N ILE A 219 -1.43 -9.41 -17.56
CA ILE A 219 -2.24 -9.87 -18.68
C ILE A 219 -1.46 -10.92 -19.46
N TYR A 220 -2.14 -12.02 -19.77
CA TYR A 220 -1.61 -13.17 -20.50
C TYR A 220 -2.46 -13.49 -21.72
N ASP A 221 -1.82 -14.02 -22.77
CA ASP A 221 -2.49 -14.71 -23.88
C ASP A 221 -2.54 -16.20 -23.55
N VAL A 222 -3.73 -16.74 -23.35
CA VAL A 222 -3.95 -18.16 -23.05
C VAL A 222 -4.98 -18.71 -24.02
N ASP A 223 -4.53 -19.56 -24.94
CA ASP A 223 -5.36 -20.20 -25.97
C ASP A 223 -6.21 -19.18 -26.78
N GLY A 224 -5.64 -18.01 -27.10
CA GLY A 224 -6.30 -16.96 -27.87
C GLY A 224 -7.29 -16.10 -27.09
N ARG A 225 -7.28 -16.19 -25.75
CA ARG A 225 -8.08 -15.37 -24.83
C ARG A 225 -7.18 -14.51 -23.96
N TYR A 226 -7.68 -13.37 -23.51
CA TYR A 226 -7.01 -12.53 -22.53
C TYR A 226 -7.29 -13.05 -21.13
N GLU A 227 -6.26 -13.48 -20.42
CA GLU A 227 -6.35 -13.83 -19.01
C GLU A 227 -5.73 -12.71 -18.17
N TRP A 228 -6.57 -12.01 -17.41
CA TRP A 228 -6.19 -10.89 -16.58
C TRP A 228 -6.16 -11.32 -15.11
N HIS A 229 -5.00 -11.15 -14.48
CA HIS A 229 -4.76 -11.41 -13.07
C HIS A 229 -4.65 -10.08 -12.36
N VAL A 230 -5.51 -9.84 -11.37
CA VAL A 230 -5.56 -8.60 -10.62
C VAL A 230 -5.35 -8.92 -9.15
N LEU A 231 -4.47 -8.14 -8.52
CA LEU A 231 -4.33 -8.09 -7.07
C LEU A 231 -5.14 -6.91 -6.55
N LEU A 232 -6.09 -7.22 -5.67
CA LEU A 232 -7.00 -6.27 -5.05
C LEU A 232 -6.66 -6.12 -3.57
N GLN A 233 -7.02 -4.97 -3.00
CA GLN A 233 -7.04 -4.75 -1.55
C GLN A 233 -8.40 -4.19 -1.14
N ASP A 234 -8.98 -4.67 -0.04
CA ASP A 234 -10.23 -4.13 0.49
C ASP A 234 -10.00 -3.06 1.57
N GLU A 235 -11.09 -2.53 2.13
CA GLU A 235 -11.06 -1.52 3.20
C GLU A 235 -10.44 -2.00 4.51
N ASN A 236 -10.37 -3.32 4.71
CA ASN A 236 -9.72 -3.94 5.87
C ASN A 236 -8.25 -4.28 5.58
N LEU A 237 -7.70 -3.78 4.47
CA LEU A 237 -6.34 -4.02 3.98
C LEU A 237 -6.08 -5.49 3.60
N GLU A 238 -7.12 -6.31 3.43
CA GLU A 238 -6.99 -7.69 3.03
C GLU A 238 -6.71 -7.82 1.53
N LEU A 239 -5.75 -8.68 1.17
CA LEU A 239 -5.35 -8.91 -0.21
C LEU A 239 -6.17 -10.03 -0.84
N ALA A 240 -6.68 -9.77 -2.04
CA ALA A 240 -7.50 -10.72 -2.80
C ALA A 240 -7.02 -10.87 -4.25
N ASP A 241 -7.03 -12.10 -4.75
CA ASP A 241 -6.81 -12.34 -6.18
C ASP A 241 -8.15 -12.35 -6.93
N PHE A 242 -8.19 -11.63 -8.04
CA PHE A 242 -9.22 -11.74 -9.06
C PHE A 242 -8.58 -12.14 -10.39
N ILE A 243 -9.04 -13.24 -10.98
CA ILE A 243 -8.52 -13.75 -12.27
C ILE A 243 -9.70 -13.99 -13.19
N ILE A 244 -9.65 -13.39 -14.38
CA ILE A 244 -10.71 -13.44 -15.38
C ILE A 244 -10.12 -13.70 -16.77
N SER A 245 -10.77 -14.59 -17.53
CA SER A 245 -10.47 -14.82 -18.94
C SER A 245 -11.57 -14.24 -19.82
N ALA A 246 -11.25 -13.48 -20.84
CA ALA A 246 -12.21 -12.87 -21.76
C ALA A 246 -11.73 -12.93 -23.22
N GLU A 247 -12.66 -12.90 -24.17
CA GLU A 247 -12.31 -12.82 -25.60
C GLU A 247 -11.95 -11.40 -25.99
N ASN A 248 -12.69 -10.41 -25.46
CA ASN A 248 -12.41 -8.99 -25.68
C ASN A 248 -12.44 -8.23 -24.36
N ILE A 249 -11.65 -7.16 -24.31
CA ILE A 249 -11.59 -6.21 -23.21
C ILE A 249 -11.69 -4.80 -23.80
N THR A 250 -12.56 -3.94 -23.26
CA THR A 250 -12.69 -2.55 -23.72
C THR A 250 -12.70 -1.58 -22.55
N PHE A 251 -12.24 -0.35 -22.79
CA PHE A 251 -12.10 0.70 -21.79
C PHE A 251 -12.87 1.97 -22.17
N SER A 252 -13.53 2.59 -21.20
CA SER A 252 -14.22 3.89 -21.36
C SER A 252 -13.71 4.91 -20.34
N HIS A 253 -13.79 6.20 -20.67
CA HIS A 253 -13.37 7.34 -19.84
C HIS A 253 -14.60 8.14 -19.37
#